data_AF-A0A843XPR8-F1
#
_entry.id   AF-A0A843XPR8-F1
#
_cell.length_a   1.000
_cell.length_b   1.000
_cell.length_c   1.000
_cell.angle_alpha   90.00
_cell.angle_beta   90.00
_cell.angle_gamma   90.00
#
_symmetry.space_group_name_H-M   'P 1'
#
loop_
_entity.id
_entity.type
_entity.pdbx_description
1 polymer ?
#
loop_
_entity_poly.entity_id
_entity_poly.type
_entity_poly.pdbx_seq_one_letter_code
_entity_poly.pdbx_strand_id
1 'polypeptide(L)'
;MSATPDAEAMNGTNKVDSELPLKRSSFPPDFLFGAATSAYQFFFLSLCLLSAERIRDQGNGDVALDSYHRFKEDVKMLKDMSANVYRFSISWSRILPDGRGIPNPEGITFYNKLIDELIANGIQPFVTIFHWDLPQALEDEYGGFLDRRIVDDFKYFSQTCFEAFGDRVKHWLTINEPLIFTWIGYDAGLGAPGRCSDRSKSPTGDSAIEPYVVGHNMLLAHAQAVQLYRQKYQVSSP
;
A
#
# COMPACT_ATOMS: atom_id res chain seq x y z
N MET A 1 0.25 59.98 45.46
CA MET A 1 -0.17 59.89 44.05
C MET A 1 0.95 59.16 43.32
N SER A 2 0.78 58.04 42.65
CA SER A 2 -0.39 57.22 42.33
C SER A 2 0.10 55.76 42.24
N ALA A 3 -0.73 54.84 42.70
CA ALA A 3 -0.54 53.42 42.51
C ALA A 3 -0.50 53.07 41.02
N THR A 4 0.39 52.16 40.65
CA THR A 4 0.38 51.36 39.42
C THR A 4 -0.86 50.46 39.43
N PRO A 5 -1.66 50.39 38.35
CA PRO A 5 -2.70 49.38 38.22
C PRO A 5 -2.14 48.03 37.76
N ASP A 6 -2.85 46.99 38.18
CA ASP A 6 -2.55 45.58 38.15
C ASP A 6 -2.32 44.97 36.75
N ALA A 7 -1.50 43.91 36.76
CA ALA A 7 -1.36 42.96 35.67
C ALA A 7 -2.62 42.08 35.58
N GLU A 8 -3.52 42.37 34.65
CA GLU A 8 -4.54 41.42 34.23
C GLU A 8 -3.93 40.36 33.30
N ALA A 9 -4.05 39.11 33.73
CA ALA A 9 -3.66 37.93 32.99
C ALA A 9 -4.53 37.76 31.73
N MET A 10 -3.91 37.91 30.55
CA MET A 10 -4.46 37.43 29.28
C MET A 10 -4.34 35.90 29.23
N ASN A 11 -5.24 35.21 29.94
CA ASN A 11 -5.44 33.78 29.82
C ASN A 11 -6.31 33.50 28.58
N GLY A 12 -5.73 33.67 27.39
CA GLY A 12 -6.36 33.38 26.11
C GLY A 12 -6.12 31.93 25.71
N THR A 13 -6.67 30.96 26.46
CA THR A 13 -6.83 29.61 25.91
C THR A 13 -7.94 29.68 24.86
N ASN A 14 -7.55 29.81 23.59
CA ASN A 14 -8.43 29.47 22.48
C ASN A 14 -8.67 27.96 22.51
N LYS A 15 -9.49 27.50 23.46
CA LYS A 15 -10.20 26.24 23.33
C LYS A 15 -11.10 26.39 22.12
N VAL A 16 -10.86 25.55 21.12
CA VAL A 16 -11.79 25.34 20.02
C VAL A 16 -13.04 24.69 20.62
N ASP A 17 -13.95 25.51 21.14
CA ASP A 17 -15.25 25.05 21.64
C ASP A 17 -16.22 24.93 20.45
N SER A 18 -16.37 23.69 19.97
CA SER A 18 -17.60 23.06 19.44
C SER A 18 -17.30 21.99 18.39
N GLU A 19 -16.47 21.00 18.71
CA GLU A 19 -16.55 19.73 17.99
C GLU A 19 -17.91 19.10 18.32
N LEU A 20 -18.85 19.12 17.37
CA LEU A 20 -19.95 18.17 17.40
C LEU A 20 -19.31 16.78 17.49
N PRO A 21 -19.48 16.02 18.60
CA PRO A 21 -18.79 14.75 18.73
C PRO A 21 -19.37 13.81 17.69
N LEU A 22 -18.58 13.49 16.66
CA LEU A 22 -18.96 12.52 15.64
C LEU A 22 -19.19 11.18 16.34
N LYS A 23 -20.41 10.66 16.20
CA LYS A 23 -20.79 9.35 16.74
C LYS A 23 -20.90 8.37 15.59
N ARG A 24 -20.80 7.08 15.89
CA ARG A 24 -21.04 6.02 14.90
C ARG A 24 -22.44 6.13 14.27
N SER A 25 -23.43 6.59 15.04
CA SER A 25 -24.80 6.85 14.59
C SER A 25 -24.93 8.07 13.66
N SER A 26 -23.88 8.87 13.48
CA SER A 26 -23.86 9.98 12.51
C SER A 26 -23.69 9.49 11.06
N PHE A 27 -23.40 8.20 10.86
CA PHE A 27 -23.18 7.58 9.56
C PHE A 27 -24.25 6.52 9.28
N PRO A 28 -24.52 6.19 8.01
CA PRO A 28 -25.41 5.09 7.65
C PRO A 28 -25.03 3.76 8.34
N PRO A 29 -26.00 2.87 8.64
CA PRO A 29 -25.73 1.61 9.35
C PRO A 29 -24.72 0.69 8.65
N ASP A 30 -24.60 0.80 7.33
CA ASP A 30 -23.70 0.05 6.45
C ASP A 30 -22.35 0.75 6.23
N PHE A 31 -22.12 1.91 6.84
CA PHE A 31 -20.84 2.60 6.75
C PHE A 31 -19.73 1.80 7.43
N LEU A 32 -18.62 1.61 6.70
CA LEU A 32 -17.49 0.81 7.13
C LEU A 32 -16.36 1.70 7.68
N PHE A 33 -15.98 1.46 8.93
CA PHE A 33 -14.79 2.05 9.55
C PHE A 33 -13.66 1.03 9.61
N GLY A 34 -12.43 1.46 9.42
CA GLY A 34 -11.28 0.57 9.50
C GLY A 34 -9.95 1.29 9.48
N ALA A 35 -8.89 0.51 9.41
CA ALA A 35 -7.52 0.98 9.27
C ALA A 35 -6.87 0.38 8.02
N ALA A 36 -5.73 0.94 7.62
CA ALA A 36 -5.01 0.53 6.44
C ALA A 36 -3.51 0.39 6.69
N THR A 37 -2.88 -0.59 6.03
CA THR A 37 -1.43 -0.79 5.98
C THR A 37 -1.00 -1.18 4.56
N SER A 38 0.30 -1.24 4.33
CA SER A 38 0.90 -1.77 3.11
C SER A 38 1.95 -2.83 3.44
N ALA A 39 2.23 -3.70 2.47
CA ALA A 39 3.18 -4.78 2.63
C ALA A 39 4.55 -4.26 3.03
N TYR A 40 5.21 -3.41 2.24
CA TYR A 40 6.58 -2.98 2.59
C TYR A 40 6.68 -2.14 3.87
N GLN A 41 5.69 -1.30 4.19
CA GLN A 41 5.69 -0.53 5.45
C GLN A 41 5.55 -1.43 6.69
N PHE A 42 5.16 -2.69 6.52
CA PHE A 42 4.71 -3.58 7.59
C PHE A 42 5.37 -4.97 7.56
N PHE A 43 5.87 -5.40 6.39
CA PHE A 43 6.39 -6.72 6.03
C PHE A 43 7.61 -6.60 5.11
N PHE A 44 8.60 -7.43 5.42
CA PHE A 44 9.88 -7.56 4.74
C PHE A 44 9.80 -7.96 3.24
N LEU A 45 10.74 -7.45 2.44
CA LEU A 45 11.65 -8.14 1.49
C LEU A 45 11.93 -7.27 0.23
N SER A 46 13.16 -6.77 0.18
CA SER A 46 13.92 -6.29 -0.99
C SER A 46 13.21 -5.35 -1.98
N LEU A 47 12.92 -4.13 -1.55
CA LEU A 47 12.99 -2.99 -2.48
C LEU A 47 13.48 -1.73 -1.77
N CYS A 48 14.79 -1.55 -1.76
CA CYS A 48 15.39 -0.23 -1.79
C CYS A 48 16.75 -0.33 -2.49
N LEU A 49 16.75 -0.02 -3.78
CA LEU A 49 17.92 0.53 -4.46
C LEU A 49 18.22 1.98 -4.02
N LEU A 50 17.47 2.51 -3.06
CA LEU A 50 17.97 3.62 -2.27
C LEU A 50 19.00 3.03 -1.30
N SER A 51 20.28 3.33 -1.53
CA SER A 51 21.30 3.14 -0.51
C SER A 51 20.77 3.67 0.83
N ALA A 52 21.13 3.02 1.95
CA ALA A 52 20.71 3.47 3.29
C ALA A 52 20.97 4.99 3.50
N GLU A 53 21.98 5.52 2.83
CA GLU A 53 22.35 6.95 2.76
C GLU A 53 21.23 7.88 2.26
N ARG A 54 20.26 7.38 1.47
CA ARG A 54 19.12 8.16 0.94
C ARG A 54 17.89 8.11 1.85
N ILE A 55 17.95 7.36 2.94
CA ILE A 55 16.90 7.28 3.96
C ILE A 55 17.30 8.20 5.12
N ARG A 56 16.37 9.05 5.59
CA ARG A 56 16.66 10.11 6.58
C ARG A 56 17.36 9.61 7.85
N ASP A 57 16.94 8.45 8.36
CA ASP A 57 17.51 7.79 9.54
C ASP A 57 18.41 6.61 9.20
N GLN A 58 18.66 6.38 7.90
CA GLN A 58 19.43 5.24 7.37
C GLN A 58 18.88 3.86 7.77
N GLY A 59 17.62 3.80 8.18
CA GLY A 59 16.92 2.55 8.48
C GLY A 59 16.47 1.81 7.23
N ASN A 60 15.71 0.73 7.42
CA ASN A 60 15.10 -0.05 6.33
C ASN A 60 13.82 -0.76 6.79
N GLY A 61 13.13 -1.42 5.86
CA GLY A 61 11.95 -2.24 6.12
C GLY A 61 12.24 -3.71 6.46
N ASP A 62 13.43 -4.04 6.97
CA ASP A 62 13.83 -5.44 7.15
C ASP A 62 12.97 -6.16 8.19
N VAL A 63 12.69 -5.48 9.31
CA VAL A 63 11.82 -5.97 10.38
C VAL A 63 10.49 -5.20 10.40
N ALA A 64 10.52 -3.88 10.16
CA ALA A 64 9.37 -2.98 10.30
C ALA A 64 8.64 -3.19 11.66
N LEU A 65 7.36 -3.59 11.65
CA LEU A 65 6.58 -3.90 12.85
C LEU A 65 6.48 -5.41 13.15
N ASP A 66 7.18 -6.24 12.37
CA ASP A 66 7.24 -7.70 12.47
C ASP A 66 5.87 -8.39 12.34
N SER A 67 4.97 -7.80 11.56
CA SER A 67 3.62 -8.32 11.39
C SER A 67 3.59 -9.66 10.65
N TYR A 68 4.68 -10.06 10.01
CA TYR A 68 4.83 -11.42 9.45
C TYR A 68 4.62 -12.48 10.52
N HIS A 69 5.17 -12.26 11.70
CA HIS A 69 5.03 -13.15 12.83
C HIS A 69 3.88 -12.72 13.77
N ARG A 70 3.52 -11.43 13.76
CA ARG A 70 2.62 -10.81 14.74
C ARG A 70 1.24 -10.43 14.21
N PHE A 71 0.86 -10.84 13.00
CA PHE A 71 -0.43 -10.46 12.39
C PHE A 71 -1.66 -10.73 13.27
N LYS A 72 -1.62 -11.74 14.15
CA LYS A 72 -2.71 -12.01 15.11
C LYS A 72 -2.89 -10.90 16.12
N GLU A 73 -1.80 -10.26 16.55
CA GLU A 73 -1.85 -9.09 17.43
C GLU A 73 -2.46 -7.89 16.69
N ASP A 74 -2.11 -7.72 15.41
CA ASP A 74 -2.69 -6.68 14.56
C ASP A 74 -4.21 -6.86 14.40
N VAL A 75 -4.67 -8.09 14.13
CA VAL A 75 -6.10 -8.42 14.06
C VAL A 75 -6.78 -8.19 15.40
N LYS A 76 -6.13 -8.54 16.51
CA LYS A 76 -6.66 -8.26 17.85
C LYS A 76 -6.86 -6.75 18.07
N MET A 77 -5.89 -5.92 17.70
CA MET A 77 -6.01 -4.45 17.82
C MET A 77 -7.16 -3.90 16.99
N LEU A 78 -7.32 -4.36 15.74
CA LEU A 78 -8.44 -3.97 14.87
C LEU A 78 -9.80 -4.33 15.50
N LYS A 79 -9.88 -5.52 16.11
CA LYS A 79 -11.09 -5.97 16.81
C LYS A 79 -11.38 -5.11 18.04
N ASP A 80 -10.37 -4.82 18.86
CA ASP A 80 -10.50 -3.97 20.05
C ASP A 80 -10.99 -2.56 19.66
N MET A 81 -10.58 -2.07 18.49
CA MET A 81 -11.04 -0.80 17.90
C MET A 81 -12.43 -0.87 17.25
N SER A 82 -13.07 -2.04 17.23
CA SER A 82 -14.35 -2.27 16.54
C SER A 82 -14.31 -1.90 15.04
N ALA A 83 -13.18 -2.16 14.39
CA ALA A 83 -13.03 -1.99 12.95
C ALA A 83 -13.90 -2.99 12.19
N ASN A 84 -14.54 -2.54 11.12
CA ASN A 84 -15.31 -3.39 10.20
C ASN A 84 -14.44 -3.93 9.07
N VAL A 85 -13.45 -3.14 8.67
CA VAL A 85 -12.60 -3.44 7.51
C VAL A 85 -11.14 -3.30 7.89
N TYR A 86 -10.31 -4.09 7.23
CA TYR A 86 -8.88 -3.89 7.22
C TYR A 86 -8.38 -3.86 5.79
N ARG A 87 -7.77 -2.74 5.42
CA ARG A 87 -7.12 -2.60 4.14
C ARG A 87 -5.65 -2.97 4.28
N PHE A 88 -5.17 -3.97 3.56
CA PHE A 88 -3.73 -4.31 3.52
C PHE A 88 -3.32 -4.57 2.07
N SER A 89 -2.01 -4.65 1.81
CA SER A 89 -1.52 -5.08 0.50
C SER A 89 -0.82 -6.44 0.53
N ILE A 90 -0.86 -7.12 -0.60
CA ILE A 90 -0.09 -8.35 -0.83
C ILE A 90 1.28 -7.97 -1.37
N SER A 91 2.32 -8.62 -0.87
CA SER A 91 3.68 -8.42 -1.35
C SER A 91 3.90 -9.18 -2.65
N TRP A 92 4.15 -8.49 -3.76
CA TRP A 92 4.40 -9.14 -5.06
C TRP A 92 5.64 -10.02 -4.97
N SER A 93 6.76 -9.48 -4.51
CA SER A 93 8.02 -10.25 -4.34
C SER A 93 7.89 -11.44 -3.38
N ARG A 94 6.96 -11.40 -2.43
CA ARG A 94 6.70 -12.54 -1.53
C ARG A 94 5.91 -13.65 -2.21
N ILE A 95 4.95 -13.32 -3.07
CA ILE A 95 4.15 -14.30 -3.81
C ILE A 95 4.92 -14.83 -5.02
N LEU A 96 5.62 -13.95 -5.75
CA LEU A 96 6.43 -14.26 -6.92
C LEU A 96 7.81 -13.59 -6.76
N PRO A 97 8.81 -14.29 -6.19
CA PRO A 97 10.15 -13.73 -5.95
C PRO A 97 10.83 -13.17 -7.19
N ASP A 98 10.71 -13.87 -8.31
CA ASP A 98 11.24 -13.43 -9.61
C ASP A 98 10.22 -12.59 -10.40
N GLY A 99 9.14 -12.16 -9.76
CA GLY A 99 8.01 -11.43 -10.32
C GLY A 99 7.04 -12.24 -11.19
N ARG A 100 7.47 -13.42 -11.65
CA ARG A 100 6.68 -14.39 -12.42
C ARG A 100 7.06 -15.83 -12.05
N GLY A 101 6.35 -16.80 -12.62
CA GLY A 101 6.65 -18.22 -12.41
C GLY A 101 5.88 -18.85 -11.25
N ILE A 102 6.47 -19.83 -10.58
CA ILE A 102 5.76 -20.63 -9.57
C ILE A 102 5.55 -19.78 -8.30
N PRO A 103 4.30 -19.63 -7.80
CA PRO A 103 4.05 -18.90 -6.57
C PRO A 103 4.76 -19.54 -5.37
N ASN A 104 5.33 -18.70 -4.51
CA ASN A 104 5.92 -19.13 -3.25
C ASN A 104 4.79 -19.63 -2.30
N PRO A 105 4.77 -20.94 -1.95
CA PRO A 105 3.70 -21.50 -1.13
C PRO A 105 3.67 -20.90 0.29
N GLU A 106 4.80 -20.47 0.83
CA GLU A 106 4.86 -19.83 2.15
C GLU A 106 4.20 -18.44 2.13
N GLY A 107 4.45 -17.67 1.07
CA GLY A 107 3.80 -16.39 0.85
C GLY A 107 2.28 -16.53 0.75
N ILE A 108 1.80 -17.51 -0.03
CA ILE A 108 0.38 -17.83 -0.14
C ILE A 108 -0.20 -18.26 1.22
N THR A 109 0.52 -19.12 1.95
CA THR A 109 0.10 -19.60 3.27
C THR A 109 -0.05 -18.45 4.28
N PHE A 110 0.89 -17.50 4.27
CA PHE A 110 0.85 -16.34 5.14
C PHE A 110 -0.41 -15.50 4.92
N TYR A 111 -0.69 -15.09 3.68
CA TYR A 111 -1.86 -14.26 3.39
C TYR A 111 -3.18 -15.01 3.63
N ASN A 112 -3.23 -16.32 3.38
CA ASN A 112 -4.36 -17.15 3.78
C ASN A 112 -4.64 -17.06 5.29
N LYS A 113 -3.60 -17.26 6.13
CA LYS A 113 -3.73 -17.17 7.59
C LYS A 113 -4.22 -15.79 8.04
N LEU A 114 -3.70 -14.71 7.45
CA LEU A 114 -4.14 -13.35 7.75
C LEU A 114 -5.61 -13.14 7.37
N ILE A 115 -6.01 -13.53 6.16
CA ILE A 115 -7.38 -13.40 5.66
C ILE A 115 -8.36 -14.20 6.53
N ASP A 116 -8.01 -15.43 6.87
CA ASP A 116 -8.82 -16.30 7.71
C ASP A 116 -8.99 -15.72 9.12
N GLU A 117 -7.91 -15.19 9.71
CA GLU A 117 -7.94 -14.56 11.03
C GLU A 117 -8.81 -13.28 11.03
N LEU A 118 -8.75 -12.45 9.97
CA LEU A 118 -9.62 -11.28 9.84
C LEU A 118 -11.10 -11.68 9.78
N ILE A 119 -11.44 -12.65 8.93
CA ILE A 119 -12.81 -13.13 8.75
C ILE A 119 -13.34 -13.78 10.03
N ALA A 120 -12.52 -14.58 10.72
CA ALA A 120 -12.88 -15.19 12.01
C ALA A 120 -13.19 -14.14 13.09
N ASN A 121 -12.67 -12.93 12.95
CA ASN A 121 -12.92 -11.80 13.85
C ASN A 121 -13.95 -10.80 13.31
N GLY A 122 -14.66 -11.13 12.22
CA GLY A 122 -15.72 -10.29 11.64
C GLY A 122 -15.19 -9.04 10.92
N ILE A 123 -13.92 -9.02 10.54
CA ILE A 123 -13.27 -7.91 9.85
C ILE A 123 -13.15 -8.28 8.36
N GLN A 124 -13.66 -7.41 7.49
CA GLN A 124 -13.64 -7.65 6.05
C GLN A 124 -12.28 -7.26 5.46
N PRO A 125 -11.65 -8.15 4.67
CA PRO A 125 -10.38 -7.85 4.01
C PRO A 125 -10.61 -6.98 2.75
N PHE A 126 -9.97 -5.81 2.73
CA PHE A 126 -9.86 -4.94 1.55
C PHE A 126 -8.43 -5.03 1.02
N VAL A 127 -8.23 -5.75 -0.07
CA VAL A 127 -6.88 -6.13 -0.50
C VAL A 127 -6.39 -5.23 -1.62
N THR A 128 -5.24 -4.58 -1.40
CA THR A 128 -4.49 -3.88 -2.43
C THR A 128 -3.50 -4.83 -3.08
N ILE A 129 -3.56 -4.99 -4.40
CA ILE A 129 -2.68 -5.92 -5.14
C ILE A 129 -1.26 -5.36 -5.20
N PHE A 130 -1.08 -4.10 -5.61
CA PHE A 130 0.24 -3.47 -5.69
C PHE A 130 0.32 -2.20 -4.84
N HIS A 131 1.33 -2.16 -3.98
CA HIS A 131 1.65 -1.02 -3.13
C HIS A 131 3.16 -0.77 -3.12
N TRP A 132 3.70 -0.47 -4.31
CA TRP A 132 5.05 0.05 -4.54
C TRP A 132 6.18 -0.94 -4.22
N ASP A 133 5.85 -2.22 -4.21
CA ASP A 133 6.71 -3.33 -3.82
C ASP A 133 7.04 -4.22 -5.03
N LEU A 134 7.45 -3.58 -6.13
CA LEU A 134 7.78 -4.26 -7.38
C LEU A 134 8.94 -5.25 -7.14
N PRO A 135 8.87 -6.50 -7.62
CA PRO A 135 10.00 -7.43 -7.52
C PRO A 135 11.25 -6.88 -8.22
N GLN A 136 12.38 -6.85 -7.51
CA GLN A 136 13.65 -6.33 -8.04
C GLN A 136 14.07 -7.03 -9.34
N ALA A 137 13.76 -8.31 -9.50
CA ALA A 137 14.04 -9.06 -10.74
C ALA A 137 13.43 -8.40 -11.99
N LEU A 138 12.22 -7.82 -11.89
CA LEU A 138 11.57 -7.13 -13.01
C LEU A 138 12.17 -5.74 -13.27
N GLU A 139 12.58 -5.06 -12.20
CA GLU A 139 13.31 -3.79 -12.30
C GLU A 139 14.68 -4.00 -12.96
N ASP A 140 15.42 -5.05 -12.59
CA ASP A 140 16.74 -5.36 -13.16
C ASP A 140 16.64 -5.84 -14.61
N GLU A 141 15.63 -6.65 -14.94
CA GLU A 141 15.47 -7.21 -16.29
C GLU A 141 15.07 -6.14 -17.32
N TYR A 142 14.19 -5.21 -16.94
CA TYR A 142 13.61 -4.26 -17.90
C TYR A 142 13.20 -2.89 -17.36
N GLY A 143 13.52 -2.56 -16.12
CA GLY A 143 13.13 -1.29 -15.50
C GLY A 143 11.67 -1.23 -15.06
N GLY A 144 11.06 -2.40 -14.80
CA GLY A 144 9.76 -2.45 -14.16
C GLY A 144 8.68 -1.70 -14.93
N PHE A 145 8.04 -0.73 -14.28
CA PHE A 145 6.96 0.04 -14.90
C PHE A 145 7.39 0.95 -16.05
N LEU A 146 8.69 1.10 -16.34
CA LEU A 146 9.17 1.78 -17.54
C LEU A 146 8.94 0.97 -18.82
N ASP A 147 8.77 -0.36 -18.73
CA ASP A 147 8.56 -1.23 -19.89
C ASP A 147 7.11 -1.77 -19.91
N ARG A 148 6.57 -1.95 -21.12
CA ARG A 148 5.20 -2.43 -21.33
C ARG A 148 5.01 -3.88 -20.89
N ARG A 149 6.09 -4.68 -20.81
CA ARG A 149 6.07 -6.07 -20.31
C ARG A 149 5.48 -6.19 -18.92
N ILE A 150 5.60 -5.15 -18.09
CA ILE A 150 5.04 -5.13 -16.72
C ILE A 150 3.53 -5.38 -16.69
N VAL A 151 2.82 -5.04 -17.77
CA VAL A 151 1.36 -5.18 -17.85
C VAL A 151 0.95 -6.65 -17.78
N ASP A 152 1.68 -7.53 -18.47
CA ASP A 152 1.41 -8.96 -18.47
C ASP A 152 1.89 -9.63 -17.18
N ASP A 153 3.04 -9.22 -16.64
CA ASP A 153 3.54 -9.70 -15.35
C ASP A 153 2.59 -9.31 -14.19
N PHE A 154 2.08 -8.07 -14.19
CA PHE A 154 1.11 -7.60 -13.19
C PHE A 154 -0.23 -8.33 -13.33
N LYS A 155 -0.67 -8.61 -14.56
CA LYS A 155 -1.87 -9.42 -14.82
C LYS A 155 -1.69 -10.84 -14.26
N TYR A 156 -0.52 -11.45 -14.46
CA TYR A 156 -0.21 -12.77 -13.92
C TYR A 156 -0.24 -12.77 -12.39
N PHE A 157 0.42 -11.80 -11.75
CA PHE A 157 0.39 -11.64 -10.30
C PHE A 157 -1.03 -11.43 -9.76
N SER A 158 -1.81 -10.56 -10.40
CA SER A 158 -3.22 -10.33 -10.06
C SER A 158 -4.03 -11.64 -10.17
N GLN A 159 -3.81 -12.43 -11.23
CA GLN A 159 -4.44 -13.73 -11.41
C GLN A 159 -4.11 -14.67 -10.25
N THR A 160 -2.84 -14.77 -9.86
CA THR A 160 -2.40 -15.58 -8.70
C THR A 160 -3.11 -15.16 -7.43
N CYS A 161 -3.25 -13.85 -7.17
CA CYS A 161 -3.99 -13.36 -6.01
C CYS A 161 -5.48 -13.72 -6.07
N PHE A 162 -6.13 -13.57 -7.22
CA PHE A 162 -7.55 -13.90 -7.36
C PHE A 162 -7.80 -15.40 -7.18
N GLU A 163 -6.92 -16.26 -7.72
CA GLU A 163 -7.03 -17.71 -7.58
C GLU A 163 -6.79 -18.17 -6.14
N ALA A 164 -5.82 -17.58 -5.45
CA ALA A 164 -5.47 -17.99 -4.10
C ALA A 164 -6.43 -17.47 -3.01
N PHE A 165 -7.02 -16.28 -3.22
CA PHE A 165 -7.71 -15.55 -2.15
C PHE A 165 -9.12 -15.07 -2.51
N GLY A 166 -9.53 -15.13 -3.78
CA GLY A 166 -10.79 -14.57 -4.26
C GLY A 166 -12.05 -15.29 -3.75
N ASP A 167 -11.90 -16.49 -3.21
CA ASP A 167 -12.98 -17.23 -2.53
C ASP A 167 -13.46 -16.48 -1.26
N ARG A 168 -12.55 -15.79 -0.57
CA ARG A 168 -12.81 -15.02 0.67
C ARG A 168 -12.74 -13.50 0.48
N VAL A 169 -11.83 -13.00 -0.36
CA VAL A 169 -11.63 -11.56 -0.59
C VAL A 169 -12.59 -11.04 -1.67
N LYS A 170 -13.44 -10.08 -1.30
CA LYS A 170 -14.47 -9.50 -2.17
C LYS A 170 -14.21 -8.04 -2.58
N HIS A 171 -13.25 -7.37 -1.92
CA HIS A 171 -12.91 -5.98 -2.18
C HIS A 171 -11.45 -5.87 -2.58
N TRP A 172 -11.22 -5.55 -3.86
CA TRP A 172 -9.89 -5.48 -4.46
C TRP A 172 -9.58 -4.05 -4.90
N LEU A 173 -8.36 -3.60 -4.61
CA LEU A 173 -7.76 -2.37 -5.12
C LEU A 173 -6.54 -2.78 -5.94
N THR A 174 -6.47 -2.44 -7.22
CA THR A 174 -5.34 -2.88 -8.07
C THR A 174 -4.03 -2.21 -7.67
N ILE A 175 -4.00 -0.88 -7.59
CA ILE A 175 -2.77 -0.11 -7.44
C ILE A 175 -3.03 1.05 -6.47
N ASN A 176 -2.18 1.19 -5.46
CA ASN A 176 -2.20 2.34 -4.55
C ASN A 176 -1.48 3.57 -5.15
N GLU A 177 -2.10 4.74 -5.04
CA GLU A 177 -1.48 6.06 -5.25
C GLU A 177 -0.52 6.15 -6.47
N PRO A 178 -1.02 5.89 -7.70
CA PRO A 178 -0.17 5.88 -8.90
C PRO A 178 0.54 7.22 -9.16
N LEU A 179 -0.11 8.33 -8.82
CA LEU A 179 0.49 9.66 -8.94
C LEU A 179 1.70 9.84 -8.02
N ILE A 180 1.60 9.37 -6.77
CA ILE A 180 2.68 9.53 -5.80
C ILE A 180 3.83 8.58 -6.14
N PHE A 181 3.53 7.34 -6.54
CA PHE A 181 4.55 6.38 -7.00
C PHE A 181 5.38 6.94 -8.16
N THR A 182 4.71 7.46 -9.19
CA THR A 182 5.35 8.02 -10.39
C THR A 182 6.20 9.25 -10.03
N TRP A 183 5.64 10.18 -9.27
CA TRP A 183 6.34 11.40 -8.86
C TRP A 183 7.56 11.10 -7.99
N ILE A 184 7.40 10.33 -6.92
CA ILE A 184 8.47 10.08 -5.96
C ILE A 184 9.59 9.21 -6.57
N GLY A 185 9.23 8.21 -7.39
CA GLY A 185 10.19 7.24 -7.96
C GLY A 185 10.90 7.70 -9.23
N TYR A 186 10.24 8.51 -10.07
CA TYR A 186 10.68 8.79 -11.45
C TYR A 186 10.72 10.28 -11.82
N ASP A 187 10.29 11.18 -10.94
CA ASP A 187 10.47 12.64 -11.11
C ASP A 187 11.38 13.22 -10.03
N ALA A 188 10.95 13.13 -8.76
CA ALA A 188 11.70 13.70 -7.64
C ALA A 188 12.94 12.85 -7.26
N GLY A 189 12.96 11.57 -7.65
CA GLY A 189 14.02 10.63 -7.32
C GLY A 189 14.20 10.40 -5.81
N LEU A 190 13.10 10.49 -5.04
CA LEU A 190 13.09 10.41 -3.58
C LEU A 190 12.71 9.01 -3.05
N GLY A 191 12.01 8.21 -3.84
CA GLY A 191 11.65 6.82 -3.54
C GLY A 191 12.24 5.89 -4.58
N ALA A 192 12.23 4.58 -4.32
CA ALA A 192 12.71 3.60 -5.28
C ALA A 192 11.92 3.70 -6.62
N PRO A 193 12.57 3.58 -7.79
CA PRO A 193 14.00 3.30 -7.98
C PRO A 193 14.93 4.53 -7.87
N GLY A 194 14.41 5.73 -7.63
CA GLY A 194 15.21 6.92 -7.34
C GLY A 194 15.74 7.62 -8.59
N ARG A 195 14.96 7.59 -9.67
CA ARG A 195 15.29 8.14 -10.99
C ARG A 195 14.78 9.58 -11.11
N CYS A 196 15.58 10.45 -11.72
CA CYS A 196 15.20 11.85 -11.99
C CYS A 196 16.17 12.48 -13.01
N SER A 197 15.82 13.68 -13.51
CA SER A 197 16.72 14.44 -14.39
C SER A 197 17.90 15.11 -13.66
N ASP A 198 17.82 15.26 -12.33
CA ASP A 198 18.89 15.84 -11.51
C ASP A 198 20.06 14.85 -11.35
N ARG A 199 21.13 15.08 -12.10
CA ARG A 199 22.33 14.22 -12.12
C ARG A 199 23.11 14.22 -10.81
N SER A 200 22.86 15.17 -9.91
CA SER A 200 23.43 15.12 -8.55
C SER A 200 22.75 14.05 -7.66
N LYS A 201 21.51 13.67 -8.00
CA LYS A 201 20.71 12.69 -7.24
C LYS A 201 20.62 11.33 -7.92
N SER A 202 20.58 11.30 -9.26
CA SER A 202 20.46 10.05 -10.01
C SER A 202 21.30 10.08 -11.28
N PRO A 203 22.12 9.05 -11.54
CA PRO A 203 22.92 8.98 -12.77
C PRO A 203 22.05 8.81 -14.02
N THR A 204 20.79 8.42 -13.86
CA THR A 204 19.85 8.11 -14.94
C THR A 204 18.46 8.67 -14.63
N GLY A 205 17.56 8.71 -15.61
CA GLY A 205 16.20 9.20 -15.44
C GLY A 205 15.88 10.40 -16.33
N ASP A 206 14.61 10.56 -16.64
CA ASP A 206 14.05 11.73 -17.32
C ASP A 206 12.69 12.10 -16.71
N SER A 207 12.72 13.10 -15.83
CA SER A 207 11.55 13.64 -15.12
C SER A 207 10.45 14.17 -16.07
N ALA A 208 10.78 14.50 -17.33
CA ALA A 208 9.80 14.98 -18.30
C ALA A 208 9.06 13.85 -19.03
N ILE A 209 9.55 12.60 -18.95
CA ILE A 209 9.04 11.47 -19.74
C ILE A 209 8.67 10.28 -18.86
N GLU A 210 9.58 9.84 -17.99
CA GLU A 210 9.45 8.59 -17.23
C GLU A 210 8.17 8.53 -16.36
N PRO A 211 7.75 9.59 -15.63
CA PRO A 211 6.51 9.55 -14.86
C PRO A 211 5.27 9.24 -15.71
N TYR A 212 5.24 9.74 -16.95
CA TYR A 212 4.12 9.49 -17.87
C TYR A 212 4.15 8.07 -18.43
N VAL A 213 5.33 7.53 -18.74
CA VAL A 213 5.49 6.14 -19.19
C VAL A 213 5.05 5.17 -18.10
N VAL A 214 5.55 5.37 -16.88
CA VAL A 214 5.19 4.56 -15.70
C VAL A 214 3.69 4.65 -15.43
N GLY A 215 3.13 5.86 -15.37
CA GLY A 215 1.70 6.07 -15.15
C GLY A 215 0.85 5.42 -16.24
N HIS A 216 1.26 5.50 -17.51
CA HIS A 216 0.57 4.84 -18.61
C HIS A 216 0.55 3.31 -18.45
N ASN A 217 1.70 2.70 -18.15
CA ASN A 217 1.80 1.25 -17.95
C ASN A 217 1.01 0.79 -16.72
N MET A 218 0.97 1.58 -15.63
CA MET A 218 0.12 1.30 -14.47
C MET A 218 -1.38 1.30 -14.83
N LEU A 219 -1.83 2.24 -15.68
CA LEU A 219 -3.22 2.27 -16.15
C LEU A 219 -3.56 1.06 -17.04
N LEU A 220 -2.65 0.66 -17.92
CA LEU A 220 -2.81 -0.55 -18.74
C LEU A 220 -2.85 -1.82 -17.87
N ALA A 221 -1.97 -1.91 -16.88
CA ALA A 221 -1.91 -3.00 -15.92
C ALA A 221 -3.20 -3.11 -15.10
N HIS A 222 -3.71 -1.99 -14.59
CA HIS A 222 -5.02 -1.89 -13.96
C HIS A 222 -6.13 -2.42 -14.88
N ALA A 223 -6.19 -1.93 -16.12
CA ALA A 223 -7.23 -2.31 -17.07
C ALA A 223 -7.23 -3.82 -17.37
N GLN A 224 -6.04 -4.41 -17.57
CA GLN A 224 -5.89 -5.85 -17.79
C GLN A 224 -6.33 -6.67 -16.57
N ALA A 225 -5.92 -6.28 -15.36
CA ALA A 225 -6.31 -6.97 -14.13
C ALA A 225 -7.83 -6.89 -13.89
N VAL A 226 -8.45 -5.73 -14.11
CA VAL A 226 -9.91 -5.55 -13.99
C VAL A 226 -10.66 -6.35 -15.05
N GLN A 227 -10.19 -6.34 -16.30
CA GLN A 227 -10.79 -7.15 -17.37
C GLN A 227 -10.76 -8.64 -17.00
N LEU A 228 -9.61 -9.15 -16.55
CA LEU A 228 -9.45 -10.51 -16.08
C LEU A 228 -10.40 -10.83 -14.92
N TYR A 229 -10.47 -9.95 -13.91
CA TYR A 229 -11.36 -10.12 -12.76
C TYR A 229 -12.81 -10.26 -13.20
N ARG A 230 -13.31 -9.34 -14.02
CA ARG A 230 -14.69 -9.34 -14.52
C ARG A 230 -15.04 -10.58 -15.35
N GLN A 231 -14.09 -11.08 -16.12
CA GLN A 231 -14.33 -12.22 -17.03
C GLN A 231 -14.30 -13.58 -16.31
N LYS A 232 -13.47 -13.73 -15.27
CA LYS A 232 -13.18 -15.04 -14.67
C LYS A 232 -13.50 -15.17 -13.17
N TYR A 233 -13.48 -14.07 -12.42
CA TYR A 233 -13.51 -14.11 -10.95
C TYR A 233 -14.65 -13.32 -10.31
N GLN A 234 -15.22 -12.35 -11.02
CA GLN A 234 -16.42 -11.68 -10.56
C GLN A 234 -17.57 -12.67 -10.66
N VAL A 235 -18.10 -13.07 -9.50
CA VAL A 235 -19.28 -13.91 -9.45
C VAL A 235 -20.43 -13.14 -10.10
N SER A 236 -20.95 -13.65 -11.21
CA SER A 236 -22.25 -13.22 -11.74
C SER A 236 -23.26 -13.50 -10.64
N SER A 237 -23.76 -12.47 -9.94
CA SER A 237 -24.93 -12.66 -9.09
C SER A 237 -26.05 -13.22 -9.97
N PRO A 238 -26.71 -14.33 -9.57
CA PRO A 238 -27.92 -14.78 -10.24
C PRO A 238 -29.03 -13.73 -10.15
#